data_AF-A0A1Q6ZVN3-F1
#
_entry.id   AF-A0A1Q6ZVN3-F1
#
_cell.length_a   1.000
_cell.length_b   1.000
_cell.length_c   1.000
_cell.angle_alpha   90.00
_cell.angle_beta   90.00
_cell.angle_gamma   90.00
#
_symmetry.space_group_name_H-M   'P 1'
#
loop_
_entity.id
_entity.type
_entity.pdbx_description
1 polymer ?
#
loop_
_entity_poly.entity_id
_entity_poly.type
_entity_poly.pdbx_seq_one_letter_code
_entity_poly.pdbx_strand_id
1 'polypeptide(L)'
;MTDRYLPVPVWNNRVGHWAPIDFRHGQRVAAWPDGSDLARLPLPDYHDGDRVQFVRDETCAREGVVRMVLLRGGTYGPLDQVEELIEQWYCSTESMRYIVTARGHDHTIRPCNILGRFV
;
A
#
# COMPACT_ATOMS: atom_id res chain seq x y z
N MET A 1 22.05 9.82 13.75
CA MET A 1 21.92 8.95 12.58
C MET A 1 20.60 9.29 11.93
N THR A 2 20.59 9.84 10.72
CA THR A 2 19.36 10.10 9.98
C THR A 2 18.77 8.75 9.62
N ASP A 3 17.66 8.41 10.23
CA ASP A 3 17.08 7.09 10.13
C ASP A 3 16.44 6.95 8.74
N ARG A 4 17.11 6.23 7.83
CA ARG A 4 16.79 6.11 6.40
C ARG A 4 15.49 5.33 6.22
N TYR A 5 14.39 6.05 6.17
CA TYR A 5 13.07 5.47 6.13
C TYR A 5 12.13 6.36 5.31
N LEU A 6 11.45 5.75 4.35
CA LEU A 6 10.33 6.37 3.67
C LEU A 6 9.04 5.98 4.40
N PRO A 7 8.15 6.92 4.73
CA PRO A 7 6.84 6.59 5.28
C PRO A 7 6.09 5.66 4.32
N VAL A 8 5.17 4.88 4.86
CA VAL A 8 4.31 3.99 4.08
C VAL A 8 3.04 4.77 3.75
N PRO A 9 2.76 5.12 2.49
CA PRO A 9 1.50 5.72 2.12
C PRO A 9 0.37 4.72 2.36
N VAL A 10 -0.63 5.12 3.15
CA VAL A 10 -1.84 4.34 3.41
C VAL A 10 -3.03 5.10 2.85
N TRP A 11 -3.89 4.42 2.10
CA TRP A 11 -5.09 5.03 1.53
C TRP A 11 -6.10 5.32 2.63
N ASN A 12 -6.52 6.57 2.76
CA ASN A 12 -7.55 6.96 3.70
C ASN A 12 -8.90 7.07 2.98
N ASN A 13 -9.71 6.02 3.12
CA ASN A 13 -11.03 5.92 2.49
C ASN A 13 -12.00 7.04 2.88
N ARG A 14 -11.82 7.69 4.05
CA ARG A 14 -12.72 8.76 4.50
C ARG A 14 -12.50 10.06 3.74
N VAL A 15 -11.26 10.33 3.33
CA VAL A 15 -10.91 11.58 2.65
C VAL A 15 -10.53 11.36 1.18
N GLY A 16 -10.37 10.11 0.73
CA GLY A 16 -10.03 9.81 -0.66
C GLY A 16 -8.60 10.23 -1.04
N HIS A 17 -7.66 10.14 -0.10
CA HIS A 17 -6.26 10.51 -0.31
C HIS A 17 -5.29 9.59 0.41
N TRP A 18 -4.05 9.56 -0.07
CA TRP A 18 -2.93 8.89 0.62
C TRP A 18 -2.48 9.67 1.84
N ALA A 19 -2.22 8.97 2.95
CA ALA A 19 -1.59 9.50 4.15
C ALA A 19 -0.23 8.82 4.37
N PRO A 20 0.87 9.57 4.54
CA PRO A 20 2.18 8.98 4.79
C PRO A 20 2.25 8.54 6.26
N ILE A 21 2.31 7.24 6.52
CA ILE A 21 2.34 6.68 7.87
C ILE A 21 3.76 6.21 8.21
N ASP A 22 4.31 6.71 9.33
CA ASP A 22 5.49 6.14 9.95
C ASP A 22 5.07 4.99 10.88
N PHE A 23 5.52 3.78 10.56
CA PHE A 23 5.23 2.59 11.36
C PHE A 23 6.28 2.30 12.43
N ARG A 24 7.44 2.98 12.44
CA ARG A 24 8.54 2.70 13.39
C ARG A 24 8.19 3.08 14.83
N HIS A 25 7.40 4.14 15.01
CA HIS A 25 7.14 4.74 16.33
C HIS A 25 5.65 4.68 16.73
N GLY A 26 4.97 3.61 16.28
CA GLY A 26 3.52 3.53 16.29
C GLY A 26 2.93 4.31 15.12
N GLN A 27 1.84 3.80 14.54
CA GLN A 27 1.21 4.31 13.31
C GLN A 27 0.87 5.80 13.43
N ARG A 28 1.78 6.66 12.99
CA ARG A 28 1.64 8.12 13.08
C ARG A 28 1.70 8.70 11.68
N VAL A 29 0.85 9.70 11.44
CA VAL A 29 0.95 10.51 10.22
C VAL A 29 2.27 11.27 10.26
N ALA A 30 3.07 11.10 9.21
CA ALA A 30 4.34 11.78 9.01
C ALA A 30 4.20 12.93 8.02
N ALA A 31 5.29 13.64 7.76
CA ALA A 31 5.40 14.49 6.58
C ALA A 31 5.68 13.61 5.34
N TRP A 32 5.26 14.07 4.17
CA TRP A 32 5.72 13.48 2.92
C TRP A 32 7.22 13.74 2.72
N PRO A 33 7.97 12.79 2.17
CA PRO A 33 9.35 13.03 1.76
C PRO A 33 9.44 14.14 0.71
N ASP A 34 10.52 14.91 0.75
CA ASP A 34 10.83 15.90 -0.28
C ASP A 34 10.84 15.25 -1.67
N GLY A 35 10.31 15.96 -2.67
CA GLY A 35 10.19 15.44 -4.05
C GLY A 35 8.99 14.52 -4.30
N SER A 36 8.17 14.21 -3.29
CA SER A 36 6.92 13.47 -3.49
C SER A 36 5.90 14.31 -4.29
N ASP A 37 5.48 13.82 -5.45
CA ASP A 37 4.37 14.38 -6.21
C ASP A 37 3.09 13.57 -5.97
N LEU A 38 2.18 14.13 -5.16
CA LEU A 38 0.95 13.44 -4.76
C LEU A 38 -0.01 13.20 -5.92
N ALA A 39 0.08 13.98 -7.00
CA ALA A 39 -0.76 13.80 -8.18
C ALA A 39 -0.35 12.57 -9.01
N ARG A 40 0.86 12.05 -8.80
CA ARG A 40 1.40 10.87 -9.49
C ARG A 40 1.19 9.57 -8.72
N LEU A 41 0.68 9.64 -7.50
CA LEU A 41 0.35 8.46 -6.72
C LEU A 41 -0.81 7.71 -7.40
N PRO A 42 -0.73 6.38 -7.56
CA PRO A 42 -1.80 5.61 -8.16
C PRO A 42 -3.04 5.64 -7.25
N LEU A 43 -4.21 5.60 -7.87
CA LEU A 43 -5.47 5.43 -7.14
C LEU A 43 -5.76 3.93 -6.99
N PRO A 44 -6.25 3.49 -5.81
CA PRO A 44 -6.61 2.10 -5.63
C PRO A 44 -7.95 1.78 -6.29
N ASP A 45 -8.04 0.59 -6.90
CA ASP A 45 -9.29 0.10 -7.50
C ASP A 45 -10.26 -0.46 -6.43
N TYR A 46 -9.71 -0.90 -5.30
CA TYR A 46 -10.46 -1.49 -4.19
C TYR A 46 -10.24 -0.71 -2.90
N HIS A 47 -11.26 -0.69 -2.05
CA HIS A 47 -11.33 0.17 -0.86
C HIS A 47 -11.57 -0.66 0.40
N ASP A 48 -11.29 -0.09 1.57
CA ASP A 48 -11.63 -0.76 2.84
C ASP A 48 -13.13 -1.10 2.88
N GLY A 49 -13.44 -2.34 3.24
CA GLY A 49 -14.78 -2.90 3.24
C GLY A 49 -15.17 -3.62 1.96
N ASP A 50 -14.45 -3.43 0.84
CA ASP A 50 -14.74 -4.14 -0.40
C ASP A 50 -14.55 -5.65 -0.22
N ARG A 51 -15.58 -6.42 -0.57
CA ARG A 51 -15.50 -7.87 -0.69
C ARG A 51 -14.87 -8.22 -2.03
N VAL A 52 -13.75 -8.94 -2.00
CA VAL A 52 -12.98 -9.26 -3.19
C VAL A 52 -12.72 -10.75 -3.31
N GLN A 53 -12.61 -11.22 -4.55
CA GLN A 53 -12.03 -12.52 -4.88
C GLN A 53 -10.56 -12.34 -5.25
N PHE A 54 -9.67 -13.15 -4.69
CA PHE A 54 -8.23 -13.04 -4.94
C PHE A 54 -7.54 -14.39 -5.00
N VAL A 55 -6.35 -14.43 -5.63
CA VAL A 55 -5.47 -15.60 -5.69
C VAL A 55 -4.23 -15.34 -4.86
N ARG A 56 -3.90 -16.27 -3.96
CA ARG A 56 -2.67 -16.20 -3.15
C ARG A 56 -1.53 -17.00 -3.77
N ASP A 57 -1.81 -18.27 -4.08
CA ASP A 57 -0.80 -19.26 -4.47
C ASP A 57 -1.27 -20.06 -5.70
N GLU A 58 -1.53 -19.38 -6.83
CA GLU A 58 -1.84 -19.90 -8.20
C GLU A 58 -2.93 -20.99 -8.37
N THR A 59 -3.45 -21.56 -7.29
CA THR A 59 -4.14 -22.85 -7.27
C THR A 59 -5.58 -22.75 -6.76
N CYS A 60 -5.92 -21.67 -6.04
CA CYS A 60 -7.28 -21.49 -5.52
C CYS A 60 -7.62 -20.01 -5.30
N ALA A 61 -8.75 -19.59 -5.85
CA ALA A 61 -9.37 -18.30 -5.57
C ALA A 61 -10.03 -18.32 -4.18
N ARG A 62 -9.87 -17.23 -3.43
CA ARG A 62 -10.45 -17.04 -2.09
C ARG A 62 -11.25 -15.75 -2.04
N GLU A 63 -12.22 -15.70 -1.14
CA GLU A 63 -12.93 -14.47 -0.82
C GLU A 63 -12.36 -13.84 0.46
N GLY A 64 -12.31 -12.52 0.48
CA GLY A 64 -11.94 -11.76 1.66
C GLY A 64 -12.48 -10.33 1.61
N VAL A 65 -12.15 -9.57 2.64
CA VAL A 65 -12.51 -8.16 2.77
C VAL A 65 -11.23 -7.33 2.79
N VAL A 66 -11.14 -6.34 1.91
CA VAL A 66 -10.04 -5.37 1.94
C VAL A 66 -10.15 -4.58 3.24
N ARG A 67 -9.04 -4.46 3.98
CA ARG A 67 -8.95 -3.68 5.23
C ARG A 67 -8.08 -2.46 5.11
N MET A 68 -7.08 -2.52 4.24
CA MET A 68 -6.12 -1.45 4.08
C MET A 68 -5.53 -1.52 2.68
N VAL A 69 -5.22 -0.36 2.13
CA VAL A 69 -4.42 -0.24 0.91
C VAL A 69 -3.20 0.60 1.22
N LEU A 70 -2.04 0.13 0.78
CA LEU A 70 -0.76 0.78 1.06
C LEU A 70 0.16 0.73 -0.16
N LEU A 71 0.98 1.76 -0.30
CA LEU A 71 2.13 1.75 -1.21
C LEU A 71 3.36 1.26 -0.46
N ARG A 72 4.38 0.85 -1.21
CA ARG A 72 5.64 0.44 -0.60
C ARG A 72 6.27 1.64 0.12
N GLY A 73 6.75 1.41 1.32
CA GLY A 73 7.60 2.31 2.09
C GLY A 73 8.53 1.47 2.95
N GLY A 74 9.23 2.10 3.88
CA GLY A 74 10.10 1.41 4.83
C GLY A 74 11.55 1.86 4.77
N THR A 75 12.39 1.05 5.41
CA THR A 75 13.84 1.29 5.48
C THR A 75 14.49 1.12 4.12
N TYR A 76 15.46 1.98 3.82
CA TYR A 76 16.27 1.89 2.60
C TYR A 76 17.77 1.97 2.91
N GLY A 77 18.57 1.54 1.93
CA GLY A 77 20.00 1.37 2.02
C GLY A 77 20.79 2.68 1.97
N PRO A 78 22.10 2.64 2.30
CA PRO A 78 23.00 3.79 2.26
C PRO A 78 23.24 4.37 0.86
N LEU A 79 23.09 3.54 -0.16
CA LEU A 79 23.40 3.89 -1.55
C LEU A 79 22.14 4.17 -2.37
N ASP A 80 20.96 4.03 -1.78
CA ASP A 80 19.71 4.27 -2.48
C ASP A 80 19.47 5.78 -2.59
N GLN A 81 19.06 6.21 -3.78
CA GLN A 81 18.63 7.58 -4.04
C GLN A 81 17.15 7.72 -3.69
N VAL A 82 16.81 8.67 -2.84
CA VAL A 82 15.46 8.84 -2.30
C VAL A 82 14.45 9.12 -3.41
N GLU A 83 14.83 9.92 -4.40
CA GLU A 83 13.99 10.30 -5.54
C GLU A 83 13.65 9.08 -6.40
N GLU A 84 14.62 8.21 -6.66
CA GLU A 84 14.42 6.96 -7.41
C GLU A 84 13.52 5.99 -6.63
N LEU A 85 13.68 5.92 -5.30
CA LEU A 85 12.82 5.12 -4.44
C LEU A 85 11.39 5.65 -4.41
N ILE A 86 11.20 6.97 -4.33
CA ILE A 86 9.86 7.59 -4.40
C ILE A 86 9.20 7.20 -5.72
N GLU A 87 9.90 7.36 -6.85
CA GLU A 87 9.38 6.99 -8.16
C GLU A 87 8.99 5.51 -8.22
N GLN A 88 9.86 4.62 -7.76
CA GLN A 88 9.62 3.18 -7.81
C GLN A 88 8.52 2.72 -6.83
N TRP A 89 8.53 3.25 -5.61
CA TRP A 89 7.72 2.72 -4.50
C TRP A 89 6.36 3.40 -4.40
N TYR A 90 6.29 4.69 -4.75
CA TYR A 90 5.05 5.47 -4.62
C TYR A 90 4.32 5.63 -5.95
N CYS A 91 5.02 5.86 -7.07
CA CYS A 91 4.36 6.17 -8.35
C CYS A 91 3.98 4.92 -9.16
N SER A 92 4.48 3.73 -8.79
CA SER A 92 4.17 2.48 -9.50
C SER A 92 2.92 1.80 -8.93
N THR A 93 1.96 1.47 -9.79
CA THR A 93 0.79 0.64 -9.46
C THR A 93 1.20 -0.74 -8.94
N GLU A 94 2.32 -1.29 -9.43
CA GLU A 94 2.87 -2.57 -9.00
C GLU A 94 3.44 -2.54 -7.57
N SER A 95 3.66 -1.36 -7.00
CA SER A 95 4.08 -1.19 -5.61
C SER A 95 2.90 -1.17 -4.63
N MET A 96 1.67 -1.06 -5.13
CA MET A 96 0.47 -1.09 -4.31
C MET A 96 0.23 -2.47 -3.72
N ARG A 97 -0.23 -2.50 -2.47
CA ARG A 97 -0.58 -3.71 -1.73
C ARG A 97 -1.92 -3.51 -1.05
N TYR A 98 -2.74 -4.55 -1.12
CA TYR A 98 -4.00 -4.65 -0.41
C TYR A 98 -3.82 -5.61 0.77
N ILE A 99 -4.21 -5.18 1.96
CA ILE A 99 -4.38 -6.08 3.09
C ILE A 99 -5.81 -6.59 3.04
N VAL A 100 -5.95 -7.89 2.82
CA VAL A 100 -7.24 -8.57 2.71
C VAL A 100 -7.39 -9.55 3.86
N THR A 101 -8.42 -9.39 4.69
CA THR A 101 -8.77 -10.38 5.71
C THR A 101 -9.62 -11.48 5.09
N ALA A 102 -9.16 -12.72 5.18
CA ALA A 102 -9.92 -13.90 4.79
C ALA A 102 -9.78 -14.98 5.89
N ARG A 103 -10.91 -15.59 6.29
CA ARG A 103 -10.94 -16.64 7.32
C ARG A 103 -10.23 -16.25 8.63
N GLY A 104 -10.31 -14.98 9.03
CA GLY A 104 -9.69 -14.46 10.25
C GLY A 104 -8.19 -14.16 10.14
N HIS A 105 -7.60 -14.23 8.95
CA HIS A 105 -6.19 -13.92 8.72
C HIS A 105 -6.02 -12.80 7.69
N ASP A 106 -5.03 -11.94 7.93
CA ASP A 106 -4.65 -10.89 7.00
C ASP A 106 -3.67 -11.40 5.95
N HIS A 107 -3.90 -10.99 4.70
CA HIS A 107 -3.09 -11.35 3.56
C HIS A 107 -2.67 -10.10 2.80
N THR A 108 -1.39 -10.02 2.47
CA THR A 108 -0.87 -8.98 1.59
C THR A 108 -0.98 -9.42 0.13
N ILE A 109 -1.85 -8.75 -0.63
CA ILE A 109 -2.22 -9.12 -2.00
C ILE A 109 -1.81 -7.99 -2.96
N ARG A 110 -1.31 -8.38 -4.15
CA ARG A 110 -1.02 -7.43 -5.25
C ARG A 110 -2.30 -7.13 -6.05
N PRO A 111 -2.43 -5.95 -6.67
CA PRO A 111 -3.59 -5.61 -7.51
C PRO A 111 -3.91 -6.70 -8.54
N CYS A 112 -2.89 -7.18 -9.27
CA CYS A 112 -3.03 -8.20 -10.31
C CYS A 112 -3.52 -9.58 -9.81
N ASN A 113 -3.49 -9.80 -8.49
CA ASN A 113 -3.96 -11.03 -7.86
C ASN A 113 -5.40 -10.92 -7.37
N ILE A 114 -6.05 -9.75 -7.49
CA ILE A 114 -7.47 -9.57 -7.20
C ILE A 114 -8.25 -9.79 -8.50
N LEU A 115 -9.12 -10.80 -8.51
CA LEU A 115 -9.89 -11.21 -9.69
C LEU A 115 -11.13 -10.34 -9.92
N GLY A 116 -11.66 -9.72 -8.86
CA GLY A 116 -12.80 -8.83 -8.94
C GLY A 116 -13.43 -8.54 -7.58
N ARG A 117 -14.38 -7.59 -7.59
CA ARG A 117 -15.19 -7.19 -6.43
C ARG A 117 -16.57 -7.84 -6.51
N PHE A 118 -17.09 -8.27 -5.37
CA PHE A 118 -18.50 -8.65 -5.24
C PHE A 118 -19.34 -7.41 -4.96
N VAL A 119 -20.41 -7.23 -5.73
CA VAL A 119 -21.39 -6.13 -5.61
C VAL A 119 -22.52 -6.54 -4.68
#